data_AF-A0A8J5T0V0-F1
#
_entry.id   AF-A0A8J5T0V0-F1
#
_cell.length_a   1.000
_cell.length_b   1.000
_cell.length_c   1.000
_cell.angle_alpha   90.00
_cell.angle_beta   90.00
_cell.angle_gamma   90.00
#
_symmetry.space_group_name_H-M   'P 1'
#
loop_
_entity.id
_entity.type
_entity.pdbx_description
1 polymer ?
#
loop_
_entity_poly.entity_id
_entity_poly.type
_entity_poly.pdbx_seq_one_letter_code
_entity_poly.pdbx_strand_id
1 'polypeptide(L)'
;MANDCIGEEVQNLAATLPDGGVLLLENVRFYKEEEKNDPGFAKKLASVADLYVNDAFGTAHRAHASTEGVTKYLKPSVAGFLMQKELDYLVGAVTNPKKPFAAIVGGSKVSSKIGVIESLLAKVDILILGGGMIFTFYKAQGYAVGKSLVEEDKLQLATSLIEKAKSKGVSLLLPTDVVVADKFAADAESKIVPASAIPDGWMGLDIGPDSIKTFNETLDTTKTVIWNGPMGVFEFEKFAAGTDAIAKKLADVTAKGVTTIIGGGDSVAAVEKAGLANKMSHISTGGGASLELLEGKTLPGVLALDDA
;
A
#
# COMPACT_ATOMS: atom_id res chain seq x y z
N MET A 1 18.26 -17.33 -21.72
CA MET A 1 16.92 -16.71 -21.85
C MET A 1 16.24 -17.42 -23.00
N ALA A 2 14.99 -17.83 -22.83
CA ALA A 2 14.21 -18.43 -23.91
C ALA A 2 13.53 -17.34 -24.75
N ASN A 3 13.26 -17.65 -26.02
CA ASN A 3 12.56 -16.74 -26.93
C ASN A 3 11.02 -16.76 -26.74
N ASP A 4 10.52 -17.67 -25.90
CA ASP A 4 9.11 -17.88 -25.61
C ASP A 4 8.95 -18.39 -24.16
N CYS A 5 7.72 -18.56 -23.68
CA CYS A 5 7.40 -19.17 -22.38
C CYS A 5 6.74 -20.54 -22.48
N ILE A 6 6.39 -20.98 -23.70
CA ILE A 6 5.83 -22.31 -23.97
C ILE A 6 6.39 -22.88 -25.28
N GLY A 7 6.13 -24.16 -25.54
CA GLY A 7 6.49 -24.80 -26.81
C GLY A 7 7.75 -25.69 -26.73
N GLU A 8 8.08 -26.32 -27.86
CA GLU A 8 9.11 -27.37 -27.94
C GLU A 8 10.52 -26.82 -27.65
N GLU A 9 10.83 -25.60 -28.11
CA GLU A 9 12.12 -24.96 -27.84
C GLU A 9 12.32 -24.74 -26.33
N VAL A 10 11.28 -24.27 -25.63
CA VAL A 10 11.31 -24.06 -24.17
C VAL A 10 11.47 -25.38 -23.43
N GLN A 11 10.77 -26.44 -23.87
CA GLN A 11 10.91 -27.79 -23.30
C GLN A 11 12.34 -28.33 -23.46
N ASN A 12 12.94 -28.17 -24.64
CA ASN A 12 14.31 -28.60 -24.90
C ASN A 12 15.34 -27.81 -24.08
N LEU A 13 15.15 -26.50 -23.94
CA LEU A 13 15.99 -25.65 -23.10
C LEU A 13 15.89 -26.04 -21.62
N ALA A 14 14.67 -26.33 -21.13
CA ALA A 14 14.46 -26.77 -19.76
C ALA A 14 15.08 -28.16 -19.50
N ALA A 15 14.92 -29.12 -20.43
CA ALA A 15 15.43 -30.48 -20.30
C ALA A 15 16.97 -30.57 -20.34
N THR A 16 17.64 -29.56 -20.90
CA THR A 16 19.11 -29.49 -20.99
C THR A 16 19.73 -28.57 -19.94
N LEU A 17 18.91 -27.96 -19.07
CA LEU A 17 19.37 -27.08 -18.02
C LEU A 17 20.12 -27.92 -16.95
N PRO A 18 21.41 -27.65 -16.68
CA PRO A 18 22.13 -28.37 -15.64
C PRO A 18 21.62 -27.97 -14.25
N ASP A 19 21.90 -28.81 -13.25
CA ASP A 19 21.63 -28.48 -11.86
C ASP A 19 22.26 -27.14 -11.47
N GLY A 20 21.45 -26.25 -10.89
CA GLY A 20 21.84 -24.87 -10.57
C GLY A 20 21.79 -23.88 -11.75
N GLY A 21 21.41 -24.34 -12.94
CA GLY A 21 21.14 -23.47 -14.09
C GLY A 21 19.88 -22.64 -13.89
N VAL A 22 19.83 -21.47 -14.55
CA VAL A 22 18.67 -20.56 -14.52
C VAL A 22 18.20 -20.30 -15.94
N LEU A 23 16.93 -20.57 -16.21
CA LEU A 23 16.27 -20.25 -17.47
C LEU A 23 15.19 -19.20 -17.22
N LEU A 24 15.39 -18.00 -17.78
CA LEU A 24 14.35 -16.98 -17.85
C LEU A 24 13.54 -17.17 -19.12
N LEU A 25 12.23 -17.38 -18.95
CA LEU A 25 11.23 -17.44 -20.02
C LEU A 25 10.85 -16.06 -20.51
N GLU A 26 10.27 -15.99 -21.70
CA GLU A 26 9.73 -14.73 -22.23
C GLU A 26 8.47 -14.29 -21.45
N ASN A 27 8.08 -13.03 -21.64
CA ASN A 27 6.94 -12.39 -21.00
C ASN A 27 5.63 -13.18 -21.21
N VAL A 28 5.14 -13.79 -20.12
CA VAL A 28 3.88 -14.56 -20.09
C VAL A 28 2.66 -13.77 -20.59
N ARG A 29 2.67 -12.44 -20.50
CA ARG A 29 1.57 -11.59 -20.98
C ARG A 29 1.59 -11.33 -22.48
N PHE A 30 2.56 -11.86 -23.23
CA PHE A 30 2.44 -11.94 -24.70
C PHE A 30 1.32 -12.90 -25.12
N TYR A 31 0.91 -13.80 -24.23
CA TYR A 31 -0.27 -14.64 -24.38
C TYR A 31 -1.48 -14.01 -23.67
N LYS A 32 -2.57 -13.79 -24.40
CA LYS A 32 -3.82 -13.25 -23.83
C LYS A 32 -4.49 -14.22 -22.85
N GLU A 33 -4.09 -15.48 -22.94
CA GLU A 33 -4.47 -16.60 -22.11
C GLU A 33 -4.00 -16.45 -20.65
N GLU A 34 -2.89 -15.74 -20.43
CA GLU A 34 -2.32 -15.49 -19.10
C GLU A 34 -3.32 -14.79 -18.17
N GLU A 35 -3.84 -13.64 -18.59
CA GLU A 35 -4.78 -12.84 -17.78
C GLU A 35 -6.17 -13.49 -17.68
N LYS A 36 -6.48 -14.43 -18.59
CA LYS A 36 -7.72 -15.22 -18.56
C LYS A 36 -7.62 -16.47 -17.70
N ASN A 37 -6.44 -16.76 -17.16
CA ASN A 37 -6.17 -17.97 -16.41
C ASN A 37 -6.55 -19.25 -17.20
N ASP A 38 -6.19 -19.28 -18.49
CA ASP A 38 -6.57 -20.37 -19.36
C ASP A 38 -5.93 -21.70 -18.90
N PRO A 39 -6.71 -22.77 -18.66
CA PRO A 39 -6.18 -24.05 -18.20
C PRO A 39 -5.19 -24.70 -19.18
N GLY A 40 -5.40 -24.51 -20.49
CA GLY A 40 -4.52 -25.05 -21.53
C GLY A 40 -3.15 -24.36 -21.52
N PHE A 41 -3.14 -23.04 -21.34
CA PHE A 41 -1.90 -22.26 -21.18
C PHE A 41 -1.19 -22.58 -19.87
N ALA A 42 -1.90 -22.63 -18.74
CA ALA A 42 -1.34 -23.04 -17.44
C ALA A 42 -0.69 -24.44 -17.49
N LYS A 43 -1.33 -25.41 -18.16
CA LYS A 43 -0.78 -26.75 -18.35
C LYS A 43 0.51 -26.74 -19.18
N LYS A 44 0.59 -25.88 -20.21
CA LYS A 44 1.81 -25.74 -21.02
C LYS A 44 2.95 -25.12 -20.21
N LEU A 45 2.67 -24.09 -19.41
CA LEU A 45 3.65 -23.51 -18.48
C LEU A 45 4.16 -24.55 -17.47
N ALA A 46 3.26 -25.37 -16.93
CA ALA A 46 3.61 -26.43 -15.99
C ALA A 46 4.45 -27.57 -16.62
N SER A 47 4.44 -27.73 -17.95
CA SER A 47 5.06 -28.91 -18.60
C SER A 47 6.58 -28.97 -18.50
N VAL A 48 7.23 -27.89 -18.04
CA VAL A 48 8.70 -27.77 -17.96
C VAL A 48 9.23 -27.76 -16.53
N ALA A 49 8.38 -28.05 -15.54
CA ALA A 49 8.75 -28.03 -14.13
C ALA A 49 8.08 -29.17 -13.37
N ASP A 50 8.67 -29.54 -12.22
CA ASP A 50 8.10 -30.54 -11.31
C ASP A 50 7.36 -29.90 -10.12
N LEU A 51 7.79 -28.71 -9.72
CA LEU A 51 7.25 -27.95 -8.58
C LEU A 51 7.05 -26.49 -8.94
N TYR A 52 6.22 -25.79 -8.15
CA TYR A 52 5.97 -24.37 -8.31
C TYR A 52 6.39 -23.60 -7.06
N VAL A 53 7.12 -22.51 -7.27
CA VAL A 53 7.44 -21.53 -6.23
C VAL A 53 6.85 -20.19 -6.65
N ASN A 54 5.91 -19.66 -5.87
CA ASN A 54 5.43 -18.30 -6.07
C ASN A 54 6.22 -17.34 -5.18
N ASP A 55 7.08 -16.55 -5.81
CA ASP A 55 7.80 -15.46 -5.13
C ASP A 55 7.35 -14.07 -5.61
N ALA A 56 6.19 -13.99 -6.27
CA ALA A 56 5.65 -12.78 -6.89
C ALA A 56 4.41 -12.24 -6.17
N PHE A 57 4.57 -11.78 -4.92
CA PHE A 57 3.46 -11.26 -4.10
C PHE A 57 2.66 -10.16 -4.80
N GLY A 58 3.32 -9.24 -5.51
CA GLY A 58 2.66 -8.14 -6.21
C GLY A 58 1.64 -8.56 -7.27
N THR A 59 1.74 -9.78 -7.81
CA THR A 59 0.79 -10.33 -8.79
C THR A 59 -0.20 -11.32 -8.18
N ALA A 60 -0.06 -11.67 -6.89
CA ALA A 60 -0.87 -12.70 -6.24
C ALA A 60 -2.35 -12.34 -6.05
N HIS A 61 -2.70 -11.06 -6.13
CA HIS A 61 -4.09 -10.59 -6.13
C HIS A 61 -4.87 -10.94 -7.40
N ARG A 62 -4.18 -11.41 -8.45
CA ARG A 62 -4.81 -11.81 -9.71
C ARG A 62 -4.75 -13.31 -9.88
N ALA A 63 -5.90 -13.90 -10.23
CA ALA A 63 -5.96 -15.29 -10.68
C ALA A 63 -5.54 -15.35 -12.15
N HIS A 64 -4.25 -15.46 -12.43
CA HIS A 64 -3.70 -15.65 -13.77
C HIS A 64 -3.13 -17.06 -13.91
N ALA A 65 -2.84 -17.47 -15.15
CA ALA A 65 -2.30 -18.80 -15.43
C ALA A 65 -0.94 -19.03 -14.73
N SER A 66 -0.03 -18.05 -14.78
CA SER A 66 1.28 -18.15 -14.14
C SER A 66 1.26 -18.02 -12.61
N THR A 67 0.22 -17.42 -12.02
CA THR A 67 0.16 -17.11 -10.59
C THR A 67 -0.74 -18.05 -9.78
N GLU A 68 -1.83 -18.55 -10.38
CA GLU A 68 -2.84 -19.44 -9.78
C GLU A 68 -3.04 -20.71 -10.62
N GLY A 69 -3.20 -20.59 -11.94
CA GLY A 69 -3.58 -21.72 -12.78
C GLY A 69 -2.55 -22.85 -12.77
N VAL A 70 -1.27 -22.50 -12.73
CA VAL A 70 -0.15 -23.46 -12.76
C VAL A 70 -0.14 -24.40 -11.54
N THR A 71 -0.67 -23.95 -10.39
CA THR A 71 -0.68 -24.75 -9.14
C THR A 71 -1.61 -25.96 -9.19
N LYS A 72 -2.52 -25.98 -10.17
CA LYS A 72 -3.41 -27.11 -10.47
C LYS A 72 -2.67 -28.28 -11.13
N TYR A 73 -1.49 -28.02 -11.69
CA TYR A 73 -0.71 -28.99 -12.46
C TYR A 73 0.64 -29.31 -11.80
N LEU A 74 1.20 -28.39 -11.00
CA LEU A 74 2.47 -28.56 -10.29
C LEU A 74 2.27 -28.80 -8.81
N LYS A 75 2.93 -29.84 -8.27
CA LYS A 75 2.94 -30.15 -6.84
C LYS A 75 4.35 -30.58 -6.39
N PRO A 76 4.88 -30.00 -5.30
CA PRO A 76 4.25 -29.01 -4.42
C PRO A 76 4.21 -27.60 -5.03
N SER A 77 3.29 -26.78 -4.55
CA SER A 77 3.15 -25.35 -4.88
C SER A 77 3.40 -24.52 -3.63
N VAL A 78 4.56 -23.87 -3.51
CA VAL A 78 5.04 -23.26 -2.26
C VAL A 78 5.34 -21.76 -2.40
N ALA A 79 5.39 -21.06 -1.28
CA ALA A 79 5.83 -19.67 -1.22
C ALA A 79 7.37 -19.58 -1.30
N GLY A 80 7.87 -18.64 -2.09
CA GLY A 80 9.27 -18.20 -1.98
C GLY A 80 9.49 -17.28 -0.77
N PHE A 81 10.72 -16.85 -0.55
CA PHE A 81 11.08 -16.04 0.63
C PHE A 81 10.49 -14.63 0.61
N LEU A 82 10.36 -14.00 -0.55
CA LEU A 82 9.71 -12.68 -0.67
C LEU A 82 8.21 -12.82 -0.36
N MET A 83 7.56 -13.82 -0.95
CA MET A 83 6.15 -14.11 -0.67
C MET A 83 5.92 -14.38 0.82
N GLN A 84 6.72 -15.26 1.43
CA GLN A 84 6.65 -15.58 2.85
C GLN A 84 6.80 -14.31 3.70
N LYS A 85 7.82 -13.50 3.44
CA LYS A 85 8.06 -12.24 4.17
C LYS A 85 6.87 -11.29 4.07
N GLU A 86 6.29 -11.12 2.88
CA GLU A 86 5.11 -10.26 2.68
C GLU A 86 3.93 -10.75 3.52
N LEU A 87 3.67 -12.06 3.55
CA LEU A 87 2.59 -12.66 4.35
C LEU A 87 2.86 -12.53 5.85
N ASP A 88 4.07 -12.78 6.31
CA ASP A 88 4.44 -12.66 7.73
C ASP A 88 4.19 -11.23 8.27
N TYR A 89 4.53 -10.20 7.50
CA TYR A 89 4.29 -8.82 7.90
C TYR A 89 2.83 -8.40 7.70
N LEU A 90 2.24 -8.63 6.53
CA LEU A 90 0.91 -8.10 6.22
C LEU A 90 -0.22 -8.92 6.83
N VAL A 91 -0.10 -10.24 6.92
CA VAL A 91 -1.08 -11.08 7.61
C VAL A 91 -0.76 -11.12 9.10
N GLY A 92 0.49 -11.45 9.45
CA GLY A 92 0.87 -11.64 10.86
C GLY A 92 0.74 -10.35 11.68
N ALA A 93 1.36 -9.26 11.24
CA ALA A 93 1.36 -8.02 12.02
C ALA A 93 0.04 -7.26 11.98
N VAL A 94 -0.85 -7.51 11.01
CA VAL A 94 -2.17 -6.88 10.94
C VAL A 94 -3.25 -7.72 11.64
N THR A 95 -3.13 -9.06 11.61
CA THR A 95 -4.09 -9.96 12.28
C THR A 95 -3.86 -9.99 13.78
N ASN A 96 -2.61 -9.99 14.23
CA ASN A 96 -2.26 -9.94 15.65
C ASN A 96 -1.20 -8.86 15.95
N PRO A 97 -1.54 -7.56 15.80
CA PRO A 97 -0.60 -6.47 15.99
C PRO A 97 -0.18 -6.34 17.45
N LYS A 98 1.07 -5.90 17.67
CA LYS A 98 1.46 -5.35 18.96
C LYS A 98 0.79 -4.00 19.13
N LYS A 99 0.08 -3.81 20.24
CA LYS A 99 -0.68 -2.59 20.53
C LYS A 99 0.12 -1.60 21.41
N PRO A 100 -0.08 -0.28 21.26
CA PRO A 100 -1.04 0.37 20.34
C PRO A 100 -0.67 0.23 18.86
N PHE A 101 -1.64 -0.14 18.04
CA PHE A 101 -1.53 -0.27 16.59
C PHE A 101 -2.07 0.99 15.92
N ALA A 102 -1.21 1.67 15.16
CA ALA A 102 -1.60 2.82 14.35
C ALA A 102 -1.61 2.49 12.85
N ALA A 103 -2.57 3.08 12.13
CA ALA A 103 -2.53 3.19 10.68
C ALA A 103 -2.44 4.65 10.25
N ILE A 104 -1.62 4.91 9.24
CA ILE A 104 -1.51 6.18 8.54
C ILE A 104 -2.00 5.95 7.12
N VAL A 105 -3.10 6.61 6.73
CA VAL A 105 -3.68 6.48 5.40
C VAL A 105 -3.73 7.84 4.72
N GLY A 106 -3.01 7.96 3.61
CA GLY A 106 -2.94 9.18 2.81
C GLY A 106 -3.32 8.97 1.34
N GLY A 107 -2.88 9.90 0.50
CA GLY A 107 -3.20 9.93 -0.92
C GLY A 107 -4.33 10.90 -1.28
N SER A 108 -4.71 10.93 -2.55
CA SER A 108 -5.56 11.99 -3.10
C SER A 108 -7.06 11.75 -2.94
N LYS A 109 -7.53 10.50 -3.00
CA LYS A 109 -8.96 10.17 -3.07
C LYS A 109 -9.40 9.21 -1.97
N VAL A 110 -10.47 9.56 -1.27
CA VAL A 110 -11.17 8.70 -0.30
C VAL A 110 -11.63 7.43 -0.99
N SER A 111 -12.22 7.52 -2.19
CA SER A 111 -12.76 6.37 -2.93
C SER A 111 -11.76 5.24 -3.15
N SER A 112 -10.49 5.58 -3.35
CA SER A 112 -9.40 4.62 -3.53
C SER A 112 -8.93 3.93 -2.24
N LYS A 113 -9.35 4.43 -1.06
CA LYS A 113 -8.89 4.00 0.27
C LYS A 113 -10.01 3.50 1.17
N ILE A 114 -11.26 3.48 0.70
CA ILE A 114 -12.42 3.11 1.53
C ILE A 114 -12.23 1.73 2.16
N GLY A 115 -11.96 0.71 1.35
CA GLY A 115 -11.82 -0.67 1.83
C GLY A 115 -10.72 -0.79 2.89
N VAL A 116 -9.61 -0.09 2.69
CA VAL A 116 -8.47 -0.08 3.61
C VAL A 116 -8.86 0.57 4.93
N ILE A 117 -9.48 1.74 4.89
CA ILE A 117 -9.92 2.46 6.10
C ILE A 117 -10.93 1.60 6.86
N GLU A 118 -11.92 1.03 6.17
CA GLU A 118 -12.96 0.22 6.81
C GLU A 118 -12.41 -1.05 7.49
N SER A 119 -11.47 -1.73 6.83
CA SER A 119 -10.78 -2.90 7.37
C SER A 119 -9.92 -2.52 8.57
N LEU A 120 -9.12 -1.45 8.44
CA LEU A 120 -8.22 -1.00 9.51
C LEU A 120 -8.98 -0.46 10.73
N LEU A 121 -10.11 0.20 10.55
CA LEU A 121 -10.98 0.64 11.65
C LEU A 121 -11.46 -0.52 12.54
N ALA A 122 -11.40 -1.77 12.09
CA ALA A 122 -11.70 -2.94 12.92
C ALA A 122 -10.52 -3.43 13.77
N LYS A 123 -9.30 -2.94 13.51
CA LYS A 123 -8.05 -3.53 14.02
C LYS A 123 -7.17 -2.53 14.76
N VAL A 124 -7.13 -1.28 14.30
CA VAL A 124 -6.23 -0.23 14.82
C VAL A 124 -6.80 0.42 16.07
N ASP A 125 -5.91 0.90 16.93
CA ASP A 125 -6.25 1.76 18.06
C ASP A 125 -6.24 3.24 17.63
N ILE A 126 -5.40 3.58 16.65
CA ILE A 126 -5.21 4.94 16.12
C ILE A 126 -5.28 4.91 14.59
N LEU A 127 -6.03 5.83 13.99
CA LEU A 127 -6.08 6.05 12.55
C LEU A 127 -5.73 7.50 12.25
N ILE A 128 -4.62 7.73 11.54
CA ILE A 128 -4.18 9.04 11.07
C ILE A 128 -4.53 9.15 9.58
N LEU A 129 -5.24 10.20 9.18
CA LEU A 129 -5.51 10.48 7.77
C LEU A 129 -4.68 11.67 7.27
N GLY A 130 -4.21 11.60 6.03
CA GLY A 130 -3.44 12.66 5.38
C GLY A 130 -3.72 12.75 3.87
N GLY A 131 -2.93 13.54 3.15
CA GLY A 131 -3.08 13.71 1.71
C GLY A 131 -4.32 14.51 1.30
N GLY A 132 -4.63 14.52 0.00
CA GLY A 132 -5.80 15.24 -0.53
C GLY A 132 -7.15 14.72 -0.03
N MET A 133 -7.20 13.46 0.42
CA MET A 133 -8.47 12.86 0.84
C MET A 133 -9.07 13.50 2.11
N ILE A 134 -8.26 14.16 2.96
CA ILE A 134 -8.74 14.80 4.19
C ILE A 134 -9.73 15.94 3.92
N PHE A 135 -9.67 16.59 2.76
CA PHE A 135 -10.56 17.73 2.47
C PHE A 135 -12.01 17.28 2.26
N THR A 136 -12.25 16.03 1.85
CA THR A 136 -13.59 15.42 1.86
C THR A 136 -14.11 15.26 3.29
N PHE A 137 -13.26 14.90 4.26
CA PHE A 137 -13.63 14.81 5.68
C PHE A 137 -13.92 16.19 6.27
N TYR A 138 -13.08 17.19 6.00
CA TYR A 138 -13.32 18.56 6.44
C TYR A 138 -14.60 19.15 5.86
N LYS A 139 -14.85 18.93 4.57
CA LYS A 139 -16.09 19.36 3.92
C LYS A 139 -17.31 18.69 4.57
N ALA A 140 -17.23 17.39 4.88
CA ALA A 140 -18.28 16.66 5.58
C ALA A 140 -18.53 17.17 7.02
N GLN A 141 -17.50 17.72 7.67
CA GLN A 141 -17.59 18.41 8.97
C GLN A 141 -18.06 19.87 8.88
N GLY A 142 -18.31 20.38 7.66
CA GLY A 142 -18.80 21.74 7.43
C GLY A 142 -17.70 22.80 7.29
N TYR A 143 -16.43 22.42 7.15
CA TYR A 143 -15.34 23.38 6.98
C TYR A 143 -15.25 23.87 5.53
N ALA A 144 -14.79 25.12 5.37
CA ALA A 144 -14.39 25.64 4.07
C ALA A 144 -13.05 25.03 3.66
N VAL A 145 -12.96 24.54 2.43
CA VAL A 145 -11.78 23.84 1.89
C VAL A 145 -11.20 24.50 0.63
N GLY A 146 -11.68 25.69 0.27
CA GLY A 146 -11.24 26.41 -0.93
C GLY A 146 -11.37 25.56 -2.20
N LYS A 147 -10.28 25.48 -2.97
CA LYS A 147 -10.13 24.65 -4.18
C LYS A 147 -9.49 23.28 -3.92
N SER A 148 -9.42 22.86 -2.65
CA SER A 148 -8.83 21.56 -2.31
C SER A 148 -9.66 20.40 -2.89
N LEU A 149 -9.04 19.25 -3.06
CA LEU A 149 -9.65 18.09 -3.70
C LEU A 149 -10.76 17.49 -2.82
N VAL A 150 -12.00 17.52 -3.29
CA VAL A 150 -13.17 16.96 -2.58
C VAL A 150 -13.91 15.97 -3.48
N GLU A 151 -14.29 14.83 -2.91
CA GLU A 151 -15.24 13.90 -3.53
C GLU A 151 -16.65 14.15 -2.97
N GLU A 152 -17.40 15.03 -3.64
CA GLU A 152 -18.74 15.48 -3.19
C GLU A 152 -19.73 14.31 -3.00
N ASP A 153 -19.61 13.26 -3.81
CA ASP A 153 -20.43 12.05 -3.71
C ASP A 153 -20.02 11.12 -2.55
N LYS A 154 -18.95 11.45 -1.82
CA LYS A 154 -18.40 10.68 -0.69
C LYS A 154 -18.50 11.39 0.65
N LEU A 155 -19.16 12.54 0.76
CA LEU A 155 -19.29 13.26 2.03
C LEU A 155 -20.03 12.43 3.09
N GLN A 156 -21.14 11.78 2.73
CA GLN A 156 -21.87 10.91 3.66
C GLN A 156 -21.02 9.74 4.16
N LEU A 157 -20.18 9.19 3.28
CA LEU A 157 -19.24 8.14 3.65
C LEU A 157 -18.16 8.66 4.60
N ALA A 158 -17.59 9.84 4.35
CA ALA A 158 -16.62 10.43 5.27
C ALA A 158 -17.22 10.64 6.67
N THR A 159 -18.47 11.13 6.76
CA THR A 159 -19.20 11.24 8.03
C THR A 159 -19.37 9.88 8.72
N SER A 160 -19.81 8.86 7.99
CA SER A 160 -20.03 7.53 8.57
C SER A 160 -18.72 6.87 9.04
N LEU A 161 -17.59 7.13 8.37
CA LEU A 161 -16.27 6.66 8.79
C LEU A 161 -15.83 7.34 10.10
N ILE A 162 -16.09 8.64 10.28
CA ILE A 162 -15.82 9.35 11.54
C ILE A 162 -16.66 8.76 12.68
N GLU A 163 -17.96 8.55 12.45
CA GLU A 163 -18.87 7.94 13.43
C GLU A 163 -18.47 6.51 13.79
N LYS A 164 -18.06 5.71 12.80
CA LYS A 164 -17.57 4.33 12.96
C LYS A 164 -16.27 4.28 13.76
N ALA A 165 -15.35 5.23 13.54
CA ALA A 165 -14.15 5.33 14.37
C ALA A 165 -14.52 5.59 15.84
N LYS A 166 -15.42 6.55 16.08
CA LYS A 166 -15.90 6.88 17.43
C LYS A 166 -16.62 5.70 18.10
N SER A 167 -17.50 4.99 17.39
CA SER A 167 -18.24 3.86 17.96
C SER A 167 -17.35 2.67 18.29
N LYS A 168 -16.23 2.52 17.58
CA LYS A 168 -15.22 1.48 17.86
C LYS A 168 -14.15 1.91 18.86
N GLY A 169 -14.19 3.15 19.36
CA GLY A 169 -13.16 3.68 20.26
C GLY A 169 -11.80 3.90 19.59
N VAL A 170 -11.77 4.01 18.26
CA VAL A 170 -10.55 4.31 17.50
C VAL A 170 -10.25 5.80 17.58
N SER A 171 -9.00 6.15 17.90
CA SER A 171 -8.53 7.54 17.84
C SER A 171 -8.30 7.95 16.40
N LEU A 172 -9.30 8.59 15.78
CA LEU A 172 -9.19 9.16 14.43
C LEU A 172 -8.56 10.55 14.50
N LEU A 173 -7.39 10.71 13.90
CA LEU A 173 -6.64 11.97 13.82
C LEU A 173 -6.68 12.52 12.39
N LEU A 174 -7.26 13.71 12.25
CA LEU A 174 -7.15 14.55 11.06
C LEU A 174 -6.16 15.69 11.33
N PRO A 175 -5.47 16.21 10.31
CA PRO A 175 -4.60 17.38 10.47
C PRO A 175 -5.37 18.58 11.03
N THR A 176 -4.76 19.35 11.92
CA THR A 176 -5.33 20.58 12.51
C THR A 176 -4.96 21.82 11.72
N ASP A 177 -3.87 21.75 10.97
CA ASP A 177 -3.33 22.78 10.10
C ASP A 177 -2.81 22.15 8.80
N VAL A 178 -2.79 22.95 7.73
CA VAL A 178 -2.43 22.51 6.39
C VAL A 178 -1.57 23.56 5.70
N VAL A 179 -0.68 23.10 4.81
CA VAL A 179 0.01 23.95 3.87
C VAL A 179 -0.88 24.14 2.64
N VAL A 180 -1.30 25.37 2.39
CA VAL A 180 -2.13 25.74 1.23
C VAL A 180 -1.32 26.48 0.18
N ALA A 181 -1.71 26.33 -1.07
CA ALA A 181 -1.13 27.02 -2.22
C ALA A 181 -2.19 27.68 -3.12
N ASP A 182 -1.78 28.70 -3.87
CA ASP A 182 -2.64 29.42 -4.83
C ASP A 182 -2.86 28.63 -6.14
N LYS A 183 -1.92 27.74 -6.48
CA LYS A 183 -1.97 26.84 -7.65
C LYS A 183 -1.29 25.49 -7.37
N PHE A 184 -1.63 24.48 -8.18
CA PHE A 184 -0.96 23.17 -8.14
C PHE A 184 0.35 23.21 -8.95
N ALA A 185 1.41 23.75 -8.35
CA ALA A 185 2.73 23.82 -8.99
C ALA A 185 3.86 23.93 -7.95
N ALA A 186 5.07 23.50 -8.33
CA ALA A 186 6.25 23.61 -7.46
C ALA A 186 6.59 25.07 -7.07
N ASP A 187 6.31 26.03 -7.97
CA ASP A 187 6.58 27.46 -7.81
C ASP A 187 5.41 28.23 -7.15
N ALA A 188 4.36 27.54 -6.69
CA ALA A 188 3.17 28.18 -6.12
C ALA A 188 3.47 28.99 -4.85
N GLU A 189 2.76 30.09 -4.64
CA GLU A 189 2.79 30.79 -3.37
C GLU A 189 2.15 29.91 -2.30
N SER A 190 2.74 29.84 -1.11
CA SER A 190 2.27 28.93 -0.06
C SER A 190 2.20 29.58 1.31
N LYS A 191 1.25 29.15 2.12
CA LYS A 191 1.14 29.54 3.54
C LYS A 191 0.55 28.41 4.37
N ILE A 192 0.78 28.46 5.67
CA ILE A 192 0.17 27.55 6.63
C ILE A 192 -1.10 28.20 7.16
N VAL A 193 -2.19 27.44 7.23
CA VAL A 193 -3.47 27.88 7.81
C VAL A 193 -4.08 26.76 8.67
N PRO A 194 -4.91 27.10 9.67
CA PRO A 194 -5.76 26.11 10.32
C PRO A 194 -6.65 25.40 9.30
N ALA A 195 -6.92 24.11 9.51
CA ALA A 195 -7.77 23.31 8.61
C ALA A 195 -9.21 23.88 8.50
N SER A 196 -9.66 24.62 9.51
CA SER A 196 -10.96 25.31 9.54
C SER A 196 -10.99 26.66 8.82
N ALA A 197 -9.85 27.15 8.33
CA ALA A 197 -9.69 28.51 7.80
C ALA A 197 -8.98 28.54 6.42
N ILE A 198 -9.22 27.52 5.59
CA ILE A 198 -8.65 27.47 4.22
C ILE A 198 -9.30 28.59 3.37
N PRO A 199 -8.50 29.55 2.85
CA PRO A 199 -9.03 30.66 2.07
C PRO A 199 -9.66 30.21 0.75
N ASP A 200 -10.67 30.95 0.28
CA ASP A 200 -11.22 30.73 -1.05
C ASP A 200 -10.14 30.92 -2.14
N GLY A 201 -10.20 30.10 -3.18
CA GLY A 201 -9.20 30.08 -4.25
C GLY A 201 -7.90 29.32 -3.94
N TRP A 202 -7.61 29.00 -2.68
CA TRP A 202 -6.42 28.25 -2.27
C TRP A 202 -6.73 26.75 -2.12
N MET A 203 -5.72 25.88 -2.26
CA MET A 203 -5.85 24.43 -2.10
C MET A 203 -4.81 23.88 -1.14
N GLY A 204 -5.19 22.96 -0.27
CA GLY A 204 -4.25 22.28 0.63
C GLY A 204 -3.46 21.20 -0.10
N LEU A 205 -2.14 21.21 0.06
CA LEU A 205 -1.20 20.33 -0.65
C LEU A 205 -0.28 19.54 0.29
N ASP A 206 -0.23 19.86 1.59
CA ASP A 206 0.48 19.10 2.61
C ASP A 206 -0.11 19.36 4.00
N ILE A 207 0.25 18.54 4.98
CA ILE A 207 -0.08 18.76 6.39
C ILE A 207 0.83 19.84 7.00
N GLY A 208 0.29 20.63 7.92
CA GLY A 208 1.04 21.70 8.59
C GLY A 208 1.92 21.22 9.75
N PRO A 209 2.79 22.09 10.26
CA PRO A 209 3.72 21.77 11.36
C PRO A 209 3.05 21.32 12.66
N ASP A 210 1.87 21.86 13.01
CA ASP A 210 1.20 21.47 14.25
C ASP A 210 0.64 20.03 14.16
N SER A 211 0.15 19.67 12.97
CA SER A 211 -0.29 18.32 12.64
C SER A 211 0.87 17.33 12.64
N ILE A 212 2.00 17.71 12.02
CA ILE A 212 3.24 16.91 12.04
C ILE A 212 3.67 16.62 13.48
N LYS A 213 3.69 17.66 14.34
CA LYS A 213 4.05 17.51 15.75
C LYS A 213 3.12 16.52 16.45
N THR A 214 1.81 16.73 16.33
CA THR A 214 0.78 15.88 16.96
C THR A 214 0.88 14.42 16.51
N PHE A 215 1.07 14.19 15.21
CA PHE A 215 1.22 12.84 14.67
C PHE A 215 2.51 12.19 15.17
N ASN A 216 3.61 12.93 15.24
CA ASN A 216 4.87 12.41 15.78
C ASN A 216 4.76 12.03 17.26
N GLU A 217 4.13 12.86 18.08
CA GLU A 217 3.91 12.56 19.50
C GLU A 217 3.03 11.32 19.66
N THR A 218 1.99 11.19 18.83
CA THR A 218 1.12 10.01 18.82
C THR A 218 1.89 8.74 18.41
N LEU A 219 2.75 8.83 17.40
CA LEU A 219 3.51 7.68 16.90
C LEU A 219 4.54 7.16 17.92
N ASP A 220 5.03 7.99 18.85
CA ASP A 220 5.91 7.52 19.93
C ASP A 220 5.25 6.52 20.88
N THR A 221 3.91 6.51 20.96
CA THR A 221 3.17 5.61 21.85
C THR A 221 2.87 4.25 21.22
N THR A 222 3.18 4.07 19.94
CA THR A 222 2.77 2.89 19.15
C THR A 222 3.75 1.73 19.29
N LYS A 223 3.28 0.52 18.98
CA LYS A 223 4.09 -0.71 18.89
C LYS A 223 4.08 -1.35 17.50
N THR A 224 3.03 -1.10 16.74
CA THR A 224 2.95 -1.40 15.31
C THR A 224 2.41 -0.18 14.58
N VAL A 225 2.97 0.14 13.42
CA VAL A 225 2.47 1.18 12.52
C VAL A 225 2.43 0.64 11.10
N ILE A 226 1.31 0.89 10.42
CA ILE A 226 1.22 0.72 8.96
C ILE A 226 1.02 2.07 8.28
N TRP A 227 1.74 2.32 7.19
CA TRP A 227 1.62 3.53 6.40
C TRP A 227 1.29 3.23 4.94
N ASN A 228 0.19 3.81 4.44
CA ASN A 228 -0.26 3.69 3.06
C ASN A 228 -0.77 5.03 2.51
N GLY A 229 0.06 5.69 1.70
CA GLY A 229 -0.24 6.94 1.01
C GLY A 229 0.45 8.17 1.63
N PRO A 230 1.02 9.08 0.83
CA PRO A 230 1.72 10.26 1.30
C PRO A 230 0.78 11.27 1.98
N MET A 231 1.36 12.19 2.76
CA MET A 231 0.64 13.21 3.52
C MET A 231 0.35 14.48 2.70
N GLY A 232 1.04 14.64 1.57
CA GLY A 232 0.97 15.78 0.66
C GLY A 232 1.48 15.45 -0.74
N VAL A 233 1.61 16.46 -1.58
CA VAL A 233 2.13 16.37 -2.96
C VAL A 233 3.67 16.37 -2.93
N PHE A 234 4.23 15.25 -2.44
CA PHE A 234 5.66 15.09 -2.14
C PHE A 234 6.59 15.15 -3.37
N GLU A 235 6.02 15.14 -4.57
CA GLU A 235 6.72 15.41 -5.83
C GLU A 235 7.24 16.86 -5.89
N PHE A 236 6.55 17.79 -5.23
CA PHE A 236 6.98 19.17 -5.07
C PHE A 236 7.65 19.35 -3.70
N GLU A 237 8.90 19.77 -3.68
CA GLU A 237 9.71 19.93 -2.45
C GLU A 237 8.99 20.78 -1.39
N LYS A 238 8.28 21.82 -1.82
CA LYS A 238 7.48 22.72 -0.97
C LYS A 238 6.33 22.02 -0.22
N PHE A 239 5.86 20.87 -0.71
CA PHE A 239 4.72 20.11 -0.17
C PHE A 239 5.11 18.66 0.19
N ALA A 240 6.41 18.43 0.41
CA ALA A 240 6.95 17.14 0.84
C ALA A 240 7.19 17.04 2.34
N ALA A 241 7.15 18.16 3.07
CA ALA A 241 7.57 18.24 4.47
C ALA A 241 6.79 17.30 5.39
N GLY A 242 5.48 17.19 5.22
CA GLY A 242 4.63 16.28 5.98
C GLY A 242 4.93 14.81 5.70
N THR A 243 5.08 14.45 4.43
CA THR A 243 5.44 13.10 4.01
C THR A 243 6.82 12.71 4.54
N ASP A 244 7.81 13.59 4.41
CA ASP A 244 9.17 13.39 4.90
C ASP A 244 9.23 13.28 6.43
N ALA A 245 8.42 14.07 7.13
CA ALA A 245 8.35 14.03 8.59
C ALA A 245 7.80 12.69 9.08
N ILE A 246 6.74 12.17 8.45
CA ILE A 246 6.22 10.83 8.75
C ILE A 246 7.27 9.76 8.43
N ALA A 247 7.92 9.81 7.27
CA ALA A 247 8.96 8.85 6.91
C ALA A 247 10.11 8.83 7.94
N LYS A 248 10.62 10.02 8.32
CA LYS A 248 11.67 10.15 9.36
C LYS A 248 11.19 9.61 10.70
N LYS A 249 9.97 9.94 11.10
CA LYS A 249 9.40 9.47 12.35
C LYS A 249 9.29 7.96 12.42
N LEU A 250 8.83 7.32 11.33
CA LEU A 250 8.73 5.88 11.24
C LEU A 250 10.09 5.21 11.36
N ALA A 251 11.13 5.73 10.70
CA ALA A 251 12.49 5.25 10.87
C ALA A 251 12.97 5.37 12.33
N ASP A 252 12.69 6.48 13.00
CA ASP A 252 13.08 6.72 14.39
C ASP A 252 12.40 5.76 15.37
N VAL A 253 11.10 5.52 15.24
CA VAL A 253 10.39 4.57 16.12
C VAL A 253 10.76 3.12 15.80
N THR A 254 11.11 2.81 14.54
CA THR A 254 11.63 1.48 14.16
C THR A 254 12.92 1.17 14.89
N ALA A 255 13.84 2.13 14.98
CA ALA A 255 15.08 2.00 15.75
C ALA A 255 14.82 1.75 17.25
N LYS A 256 13.63 2.12 17.76
CA LYS A 256 13.18 1.85 19.14
C LYS A 256 12.40 0.53 19.29
N GLY A 257 12.32 -0.30 18.23
CA GLY A 257 11.67 -1.61 18.24
C GLY A 257 10.19 -1.61 17.89
N VAL A 258 9.66 -0.52 17.33
CA VAL A 258 8.30 -0.47 16.77
C VAL A 258 8.28 -1.15 15.40
N THR A 259 7.31 -2.04 15.17
CA THR A 259 7.13 -2.65 13.84
C THR A 259 6.53 -1.62 12.89
N THR A 260 7.25 -1.26 11.81
CA THR A 260 6.78 -0.31 10.80
C THR A 260 6.64 -0.96 9.43
N ILE A 261 5.45 -0.88 8.86
CA ILE A 261 5.10 -1.50 7.58
C ILE A 261 4.73 -0.40 6.60
N ILE A 262 5.49 -0.30 5.51
CA ILE A 262 5.22 0.66 4.43
C ILE A 262 4.54 -0.09 3.28
N GLY A 263 3.37 0.37 2.86
CA GLY A 263 2.64 -0.21 1.74
C GLY A 263 2.16 0.86 0.76
N GLY A 264 1.94 0.45 -0.49
CA GLY A 264 1.53 1.35 -1.58
C GLY A 264 2.72 2.06 -2.24
N GLY A 265 2.73 2.07 -3.57
CA GLY A 265 3.87 2.53 -4.37
C GLY A 265 4.36 3.94 -4.00
N ASP A 266 3.44 4.88 -3.77
CA ASP A 266 3.81 6.28 -3.46
C ASP A 266 4.50 6.41 -2.10
N SER A 267 4.06 5.65 -1.07
CA SER A 267 4.73 5.65 0.23
C SER A 267 6.10 4.98 0.16
N VAL A 268 6.23 3.91 -0.63
CA VAL A 268 7.54 3.28 -0.88
C VAL A 268 8.47 4.27 -1.55
N ALA A 269 8.03 4.92 -2.62
CA ALA A 269 8.80 5.92 -3.34
C ALA A 269 9.22 7.10 -2.45
N ALA A 270 8.34 7.56 -1.56
CA ALA A 270 8.65 8.62 -0.60
C ALA A 270 9.76 8.20 0.39
N VAL A 271 9.68 6.99 0.93
CA VAL A 271 10.70 6.46 1.86
C VAL A 271 12.05 6.22 1.16
N GLU A 272 12.03 5.75 -0.08
CA GLU A 272 13.22 5.58 -0.92
C GLU A 272 13.88 6.92 -1.24
N LYS A 273 13.09 7.92 -1.68
CA LYS A 273 13.56 9.28 -1.94
C LYS A 273 14.20 9.91 -0.69
N ALA A 274 13.67 9.61 0.50
CA ALA A 274 14.23 10.06 1.77
C ALA A 274 15.49 9.28 2.22
N GLY A 275 15.88 8.20 1.53
CA GLY A 275 17.00 7.35 1.91
C GLY A 275 16.77 6.57 3.21
N LEU A 276 15.50 6.27 3.54
CA LEU A 276 15.09 5.65 4.80
C LEU A 276 14.59 4.21 4.66
N ALA A 277 14.62 3.66 3.44
CA ALA A 277 14.06 2.34 3.16
C ALA A 277 14.62 1.23 4.04
N ASN A 278 15.94 1.20 4.21
CA ASN A 278 16.65 0.25 5.06
C ASN A 278 16.41 0.44 6.57
N LYS A 279 15.68 1.49 6.99
CA LYS A 279 15.34 1.76 8.39
C LYS A 279 13.92 1.33 8.76
N MET A 280 13.13 0.85 7.80
CA MET A 280 11.77 0.35 8.05
C MET A 280 11.81 -1.13 8.41
N SER A 281 10.81 -1.61 9.16
CA SER A 281 10.74 -3.06 9.46
C SER A 281 10.39 -3.84 8.20
N HIS A 282 9.45 -3.33 7.40
CA HIS A 282 9.07 -3.92 6.12
C HIS A 282 8.62 -2.85 5.13
N ILE A 283 9.06 -3.01 3.88
CA ILE A 283 8.56 -2.26 2.73
C ILE A 283 7.91 -3.28 1.82
N SER A 284 6.60 -3.17 1.64
CA SER A 284 5.86 -4.05 0.76
C SER A 284 6.10 -3.68 -0.70
N THR A 285 6.53 -4.67 -1.46
CA THR A 285 6.66 -4.65 -2.92
C THR A 285 5.36 -5.02 -3.62
N GLY A 286 4.31 -5.31 -2.83
CA GLY A 286 3.05 -5.86 -3.30
C GLY A 286 2.14 -4.90 -4.07
N GLY A 287 2.37 -3.59 -4.00
CA GLY A 287 1.52 -2.59 -4.66
C GLY A 287 0.03 -2.83 -4.35
N GLY A 288 -0.77 -3.10 -5.38
CA GLY A 288 -2.19 -3.44 -5.24
C GLY A 288 -2.47 -4.69 -4.41
N ALA A 289 -1.61 -5.71 -4.44
CA ALA A 289 -1.78 -6.92 -3.63
C ALA A 289 -1.70 -6.64 -2.13
N SER A 290 -0.77 -5.76 -1.73
CA SER A 290 -0.67 -5.31 -0.34
C SER A 290 -1.94 -4.58 0.09
N LEU A 291 -2.51 -3.75 -0.79
CA LEU A 291 -3.73 -3.01 -0.53
C LEU A 291 -4.93 -3.95 -0.35
N GLU A 292 -5.14 -4.88 -1.29
CA GLU A 292 -6.24 -5.84 -1.22
C GLU A 292 -6.16 -6.74 0.02
N LEU A 293 -4.95 -7.16 0.40
CA LEU A 293 -4.75 -7.92 1.62
C LEU A 293 -5.09 -7.10 2.88
N LEU A 294 -4.75 -5.80 2.89
CA LEU A 294 -5.13 -4.88 3.97
C LEU A 294 -6.64 -4.61 4.00
N GLU A 295 -7.31 -4.64 2.86
CA GLU A 295 -8.79 -4.64 2.75
C GLU A 295 -9.42 -5.93 3.31
N GLY A 296 -8.62 -6.94 3.62
CA GLY A 296 -9.07 -8.24 4.09
C GLY A 296 -9.52 -9.18 2.98
N LYS A 297 -9.17 -8.88 1.72
CA LYS A 297 -9.44 -9.78 0.59
C LYS A 297 -8.48 -10.96 0.62
N THR A 298 -8.95 -12.08 0.12
CA THR A 298 -8.10 -13.23 -0.18
C THR A 298 -7.38 -13.01 -1.50
N LEU A 299 -6.10 -13.35 -1.55
CA LEU A 299 -5.29 -13.25 -2.77
C LEU A 299 -5.28 -14.61 -3.49
N PRO A 300 -5.80 -14.73 -4.71
CA PRO A 300 -5.89 -16.01 -5.42
C PRO A 300 -4.55 -16.76 -5.51
N GLY A 301 -3.46 -16.06 -5.82
CA GLY A 301 -2.14 -16.66 -5.94
C GLY A 301 -1.49 -17.06 -4.60
N VAL A 302 -2.03 -16.60 -3.47
CA VAL A 302 -1.65 -17.07 -2.12
C VAL A 302 -2.48 -18.28 -1.74
N LEU A 303 -3.81 -18.22 -1.95
CA LEU A 303 -4.72 -19.34 -1.71
C LEU A 303 -4.38 -20.59 -2.55
N ALA A 304 -3.71 -20.39 -3.68
CA ALA A 304 -3.29 -21.45 -4.58
C ALA A 304 -2.09 -22.27 -4.06
N LEU A 305 -1.40 -21.78 -3.04
CA LEU A 305 -0.23 -22.42 -2.43
C LEU A 305 -0.66 -23.48 -1.43
N ASP A 306 0.16 -24.52 -1.27
CA ASP A 306 -0.07 -25.58 -0.31
C ASP A 306 0.14 -25.06 1.12
N ASP A 307 -0.69 -25.51 2.06
CA ASP A 307 -0.53 -25.21 3.49
C ASP A 307 0.75 -25.85 4.04
N ALA A 308 1.39 -25.16 5.00
CA ALA A 308 2.58 -25.62 5.70
C ALA A 308 2.29 -26.69 6.77
#